data_AF-A0A927FRE1-F1
#
_entry.id   AF-A0A927FRE1-F1
#
_cell.length_a   1.000
_cell.length_b   1.000
_cell.length_c   1.000
_cell.angle_alpha   90.00
_cell.angle_beta   90.00
_cell.angle_gamma   90.00
#
_symmetry.space_group_name_H-M   'P 1'
#
loop_
_entity.id
_entity.type
_entity.pdbx_description
1 polymer ?
#
loop_
_entity_poly.entity_id
_entity_poly.type
_entity_poly.pdbx_seq_one_letter_code
_entity_poly.pdbx_strand_id
1 'polypeptide(L)'
;MGTVLRVPVVLRRPLSGGAALVALAMLAVLLAPAAQAATVKVTFKPSATSFRWSESLWFTGSVKKGTKAGKAMKVELRRQPSGSSTWSTVARATTTSSGGYSIPYTPSAHTAKYLVRVVATSSTAVKRSTVVTVKYTVGDRTLEARAKQLGSRLGTAQAKTVRLSATARKAVGDTSVTSVRYRNYTKGMLVEVVRGGKMRTWFVPAKIRDRLVSTGGVRKTFGVPRKDAVCTLIDSGCTQQFSKVAAYQSSASKLARYQAGTTRRAQYLAVARSQVGYAEPSWRHSKYNTWVGAHNAWCGVFQSWVAAASGNPDLVPKRTTFAGLVSSVKKELVTYKPSSKTHRPRAGTLAFFAFKTAHPNTASHVGVVLSVSGGKVRAIEGNSSKGSVFTDDRGVYIHTRSVSSVLFYAEPDW
;
A
#
# COMPACT_ATOMS: atom_id res chain seq x y z
N MET A 1 15.56 -80.20 -26.14
CA MET A 1 16.64 -80.47 -27.12
C MET A 1 17.60 -79.28 -27.09
N GLY A 2 18.93 -79.49 -26.97
CA GLY A 2 19.94 -78.41 -26.82
C GLY A 2 20.02 -77.89 -25.38
N THR A 3 20.92 -78.29 -24.47
CA THR A 3 22.32 -78.81 -24.54
C THR A 3 23.33 -77.69 -24.85
N VAL A 4 24.37 -77.37 -24.06
CA VAL A 4 24.76 -77.70 -22.66
C VAL A 4 25.82 -76.70 -22.15
N LEU A 5 26.01 -76.57 -20.83
CA LEU A 5 27.12 -75.82 -20.20
C LEU A 5 28.51 -76.43 -20.50
N ARG A 6 29.57 -75.61 -20.59
CA ARG A 6 30.92 -76.02 -20.17
C ARG A 6 31.67 -74.94 -19.39
N VAL A 7 31.99 -75.28 -18.12
CA VAL A 7 33.05 -74.71 -17.28
C VAL A 7 34.19 -75.76 -17.26
N PRO A 8 35.48 -75.38 -17.19
CA PRO A 8 36.36 -75.63 -16.01
C PRO A 8 37.39 -74.47 -15.83
N VAL A 9 38.45 -74.45 -15.00
CA VAL A 9 39.11 -75.34 -14.02
C VAL A 9 39.45 -74.50 -12.75
N VAL A 10 38.69 -74.58 -11.66
CA VAL A 10 39.07 -75.20 -10.36
C VAL A 10 40.57 -75.28 -10.03
N LEU A 11 41.03 -74.53 -9.03
CA LEU A 11 42.07 -75.02 -8.09
C LEU A 11 41.63 -74.79 -6.64
N ARG A 12 41.93 -75.76 -5.76
CA ARG A 12 41.40 -75.88 -4.40
C ARG A 12 42.49 -75.70 -3.33
N ARG A 13 42.04 -75.30 -2.13
CA ARG A 13 42.48 -75.64 -0.75
C ARG A 13 42.95 -74.44 0.09
N PRO A 14 42.80 -74.48 1.43
CA PRO A 14 41.58 -74.82 2.16
C PRO A 14 41.27 -73.82 3.31
N LEU A 15 40.12 -73.98 3.98
CA LEU A 15 39.69 -73.18 5.13
C LEU A 15 40.12 -73.77 6.48
N SER A 16 40.48 -72.93 7.45
CA SER A 16 40.51 -73.29 8.89
C SER A 16 40.57 -72.06 9.81
N GLY A 17 39.54 -71.86 10.66
CA GLY A 17 39.50 -70.83 11.73
C GLY A 17 39.41 -69.37 11.24
N GLY A 18 38.84 -68.41 11.96
CA GLY A 18 38.24 -68.42 13.30
C GLY A 18 38.49 -67.07 13.99
N ALA A 19 37.47 -66.52 14.66
CA ALA A 19 37.47 -65.24 15.40
C ALA A 19 37.38 -63.91 14.61
N ALA A 20 36.42 -63.11 15.07
CA ALA A 20 35.96 -61.80 14.59
C ALA A 20 37.04 -60.72 14.33
N LEU A 21 36.85 -59.98 13.24
CA LEU A 21 37.30 -58.60 13.10
C LEU A 21 36.10 -57.70 12.74
N VAL A 22 35.77 -56.77 13.63
CA VAL A 22 34.70 -55.78 13.42
C VAL A 22 35.20 -54.76 12.40
N ALA A 23 34.68 -54.82 11.17
CA ALA A 23 34.97 -53.83 10.14
C ALA A 23 34.27 -52.50 10.47
N LEU A 24 34.95 -51.62 11.22
CA LEU A 24 34.58 -50.20 11.29
C LEU A 24 34.83 -49.55 9.92
N ALA A 25 33.84 -49.65 9.04
CA ALA A 25 33.77 -48.79 7.86
C ALA A 25 33.54 -47.35 8.35
N MET A 26 34.62 -46.58 8.50
CA MET A 26 34.53 -45.15 8.79
C MET A 26 33.82 -44.45 7.64
N LEU A 27 32.52 -44.21 7.82
CA LEU A 27 31.73 -43.38 6.93
C LEU A 27 32.27 -41.95 7.06
N ALA A 28 33.17 -41.56 6.16
CA ALA A 28 33.68 -40.20 6.04
C ALA A 28 32.56 -39.28 5.57
N VAL A 29 31.65 -38.93 6.49
CA VAL A 29 30.68 -37.87 6.31
C VAL A 29 31.49 -36.60 6.13
N LEU A 30 31.64 -36.17 4.88
CA LEU A 30 32.08 -34.83 4.52
C LEU A 30 31.06 -33.85 5.12
N LEU A 31 31.32 -33.46 6.38
CA LEU A 31 30.70 -32.30 7.01
C LEU A 31 31.13 -31.08 6.20
N ALA A 32 30.34 -30.78 5.17
CA ALA A 32 30.44 -29.52 4.45
C ALA A 32 30.43 -28.41 5.51
N PRO A 33 31.49 -27.56 5.59
CA PRO A 33 31.62 -26.62 6.69
C PRO A 33 30.39 -25.74 6.73
N ALA A 34 29.72 -25.72 7.89
CA ALA A 34 28.44 -25.04 8.06
C ALA A 34 28.55 -23.61 7.52
N ALA A 35 27.87 -23.36 6.39
CA ALA A 35 28.17 -22.20 5.55
C ALA A 35 28.03 -20.91 6.36
N GLN A 36 29.16 -20.27 6.67
CA GLN A 36 29.19 -19.11 7.56
C GLN A 36 28.20 -18.06 7.08
N ALA A 37 27.22 -17.74 7.93
CA ALA A 37 26.10 -16.88 7.58
C ALA A 37 26.63 -15.48 7.21
N ALA A 38 26.72 -15.21 5.91
CA ALA A 38 27.50 -14.08 5.40
C ALA A 38 27.09 -12.74 6.03
N THR A 39 28.07 -12.06 6.61
CA THR A 39 27.90 -10.90 7.49
C THR A 39 27.05 -9.79 6.87
N VAL A 40 25.95 -9.44 7.53
CA VAL A 40 25.06 -8.35 7.08
C VAL A 40 25.54 -7.01 7.62
N LYS A 41 25.75 -6.05 6.72
CA LYS A 41 25.94 -4.62 7.04
C LYS A 41 24.74 -3.84 6.54
N VAL A 42 24.21 -2.92 7.37
CA VAL A 42 23.08 -2.06 7.02
C VAL A 42 23.39 -0.60 7.37
N THR A 43 23.28 0.28 6.37
CA THR A 43 23.46 1.74 6.53
C THR A 43 22.10 2.42 6.63
N PHE A 44 22.00 3.53 7.37
CA PHE A 44 20.73 4.22 7.62
C PHE A 44 20.93 5.73 7.76
N LYS A 45 20.13 6.51 7.03
CA LYS A 45 20.10 7.98 7.11
C LYS A 45 18.71 8.52 6.76
N PRO A 46 18.03 9.26 7.66
CA PRO A 46 16.82 10.01 7.31
C PRO A 46 17.17 11.27 6.51
N SER A 47 16.21 11.80 5.76
CA SER A 47 16.36 13.06 4.99
C SER A 47 16.47 14.31 5.88
N ALA A 48 16.04 14.23 7.14
CA ALA A 48 16.31 15.21 8.19
C ALA A 48 16.11 14.56 9.58
N THR A 49 16.69 15.17 10.61
CA THR A 49 16.43 14.85 12.02
C THR A 49 15.32 15.71 12.63
N SER A 50 14.77 16.67 11.88
CA SER A 50 13.61 17.47 12.27
C SER A 50 12.50 17.46 11.21
N PHE A 51 11.25 17.57 11.66
CA PHE A 51 10.07 17.63 10.81
C PHE A 51 9.01 18.58 11.40
N ARG A 52 8.02 18.96 10.60
CA ARG A 52 6.77 19.58 11.08
C ARG A 52 5.58 18.66 10.72
N TRP A 53 4.48 18.73 11.48
CA TRP A 53 3.33 17.83 11.29
C TRP A 53 2.86 17.75 9.83
N SER A 54 2.56 16.54 9.35
CA SER A 54 2.19 16.24 7.96
C SER A 54 3.30 16.36 6.90
N GLU A 55 4.55 16.66 7.27
CA GLU A 55 5.71 16.48 6.38
C GLU A 55 6.19 15.02 6.42
N SER A 56 6.45 14.43 5.26
CA SER A 56 7.15 13.15 5.16
C SER A 56 8.67 13.34 5.26
N LEU A 57 9.34 12.36 5.85
CA LEU A 57 10.78 12.15 5.78
C LEU A 57 11.07 10.89 4.96
N TRP A 58 12.26 10.83 4.36
CA TRP A 58 12.73 9.65 3.64
C TRP A 58 13.84 8.97 4.43
N PHE A 59 13.55 7.75 4.87
CA PHE A 59 14.46 6.88 5.60
C PHE A 59 15.18 6.00 4.59
N THR A 60 16.41 6.39 4.25
CA THR A 60 17.22 5.80 3.18
C THR A 60 18.40 5.00 3.73
N GLY A 61 18.89 4.05 2.95
CA GLY A 61 20.03 3.21 3.35
C GLY A 61 20.34 2.13 2.33
N SER A 62 21.22 1.21 2.72
CA SER A 62 21.58 0.04 1.92
C SER A 62 21.88 -1.16 2.82
N VAL A 63 21.67 -2.36 2.29
CA VAL A 63 22.05 -3.63 2.91
C VAL A 63 23.11 -4.31 2.04
N LYS A 64 24.19 -4.79 2.66
CA LYS A 64 25.20 -5.65 2.04
C LYS A 64 25.27 -6.99 2.77
N LYS A 65 25.51 -8.08 2.02
CA LYS A 65 25.76 -9.44 2.50
C LYS A 65 27.20 -9.81 2.13
N GLY A 66 28.11 -9.74 3.10
CA GLY A 66 29.54 -9.67 2.84
C GLY A 66 29.91 -8.43 2.02
N THR A 67 30.63 -8.62 0.92
CA THR A 67 30.94 -7.58 -0.08
C THR A 67 29.78 -7.31 -1.05
N LYS A 68 28.87 -8.28 -1.24
CA LYS A 68 27.80 -8.24 -2.24
C LYS A 68 26.60 -7.40 -1.79
N ALA A 69 25.84 -6.90 -2.76
CA ALA A 69 24.57 -6.20 -2.50
C ALA A 69 23.54 -7.16 -1.88
N GLY A 70 22.88 -6.73 -0.81
CA GLY A 70 21.75 -7.43 -0.21
C GLY A 70 20.48 -7.25 -1.04
N LYS A 71 20.43 -7.83 -2.23
CA LYS A 71 19.31 -7.74 -3.19
C LYS A 71 18.04 -8.41 -2.64
N ALA A 72 16.88 -7.80 -2.91
CA ALA A 72 15.54 -8.34 -2.60
C ALA A 72 15.26 -8.66 -1.11
N MET A 73 16.09 -8.16 -0.20
CA MET A 73 15.94 -8.37 1.25
C MET A 73 14.80 -7.50 1.81
N LYS A 74 14.04 -8.06 2.75
CA LYS A 74 12.97 -7.33 3.45
C LYS A 74 13.55 -6.50 4.58
N VAL A 75 13.15 -5.23 4.63
CA VAL A 75 13.55 -4.27 5.66
C VAL A 75 12.33 -3.60 6.28
N GLU A 76 12.40 -3.33 7.58
CA GLU A 76 11.35 -2.66 8.35
C GLU A 76 11.89 -1.37 8.97
N LEU A 77 11.17 -0.26 8.74
CA LEU A 77 11.37 0.96 9.52
C LEU A 77 10.72 0.75 10.89
N ARG A 78 11.55 0.78 11.93
CA ARG A 78 11.13 0.61 13.33
C ARG A 78 11.11 1.98 14.02
N ARG A 79 10.12 2.21 14.87
CA ARG A 79 9.94 3.45 15.65
C ARG A 79 9.72 3.13 17.13
N GLN A 80 10.37 3.90 18.00
CA GLN A 80 10.11 3.98 19.43
C GLN A 80 9.83 5.45 19.80
N PRO A 81 8.58 5.83 20.14
CA PRO A 81 8.27 7.16 20.65
C PRO A 81 9.04 7.48 21.94
N SER A 82 9.34 8.76 22.18
CA SER A 82 9.88 9.20 23.47
C SER A 82 8.90 8.85 24.60
N GLY A 83 9.42 8.38 25.74
CA GLY A 83 8.61 7.87 26.86
C GLY A 83 8.08 6.44 26.67
N SER A 84 8.38 5.75 25.55
CA SER A 84 8.00 4.35 25.34
C SER A 84 9.22 3.43 25.25
N SER A 85 9.16 2.27 25.90
CA SER A 85 10.11 1.17 25.69
C SER A 85 9.82 0.39 24.39
N THR A 86 8.61 0.45 23.86
CA THR A 86 8.14 -0.42 22.77
C THR A 86 8.56 0.06 21.38
N TRP A 87 9.18 -0.85 20.62
CA TRP A 87 9.45 -0.67 19.19
C TRP A 87 8.30 -1.20 18.33
N SER A 88 7.81 -0.39 17.39
CA SER A 88 6.77 -0.74 16.40
C SER A 88 7.35 -0.75 14.98
N THR A 89 6.86 -1.63 14.09
CA THR A 89 7.11 -1.49 12.64
C THR A 89 6.12 -0.48 12.08
N VAL A 90 6.61 0.61 11.49
CA VAL A 90 5.77 1.68 10.91
C VAL A 90 5.73 1.67 9.38
N ALA A 91 6.71 1.03 8.73
CA ALA A 91 6.72 0.81 7.29
C ALA A 91 7.64 -0.38 6.93
N ARG A 92 7.44 -0.96 5.75
CA ARG A 92 8.26 -2.03 5.19
C ARG A 92 8.71 -1.69 3.79
N ALA A 93 9.87 -2.19 3.38
CA ALA A 93 10.35 -2.14 2.01
C ALA A 93 11.11 -3.41 1.64
N THR A 94 11.40 -3.54 0.34
CA THR A 94 12.30 -4.55 -0.20
C THR A 94 13.48 -3.81 -0.83
N THR A 95 14.71 -4.28 -0.63
CA THR A 95 15.90 -3.65 -1.22
C THR A 95 15.98 -3.86 -2.73
N THR A 96 16.58 -2.89 -3.43
CA THR A 96 16.84 -2.93 -4.88
C THR A 96 17.90 -3.98 -5.25
N SER A 97 18.16 -4.15 -6.55
CA SER A 97 19.31 -4.93 -7.06
C SER A 97 20.65 -4.50 -6.45
N SER A 98 20.83 -3.20 -6.23
CA SER A 98 22.01 -2.61 -5.55
C SER A 98 21.97 -2.69 -4.02
N GLY A 99 20.98 -3.37 -3.43
CA GLY A 99 20.81 -3.47 -1.98
C GLY A 99 20.29 -2.20 -1.30
N GLY A 100 20.01 -1.13 -2.07
CA GLY A 100 19.50 0.14 -1.56
C GLY A 100 18.04 0.07 -1.14
N TYR A 101 17.62 0.94 -0.20
CA TYR A 101 16.23 1.13 0.15
C TYR A 101 15.90 2.61 0.42
N SER A 102 14.63 2.96 0.25
CA SER A 102 14.11 4.31 0.47
C SER A 102 12.66 4.24 0.96
N ILE A 103 12.44 4.52 2.24
CA ILE A 103 11.13 4.43 2.89
C ILE A 103 10.62 5.86 3.15
N PRO A 104 9.63 6.39 2.40
CA PRO A 104 8.93 7.60 2.81
C PRO A 104 8.08 7.28 4.04
N TYR A 105 8.08 8.14 5.05
CA TYR A 105 7.21 8.01 6.22
C TYR A 105 6.91 9.38 6.84
N THR A 106 5.67 9.61 7.24
CA THR A 106 5.24 10.84 7.91
C THR A 106 5.27 10.59 9.43
N PRO A 107 6.20 11.23 10.19
CA PRO A 107 6.29 11.00 11.62
C PRO A 107 5.02 11.45 12.36
N SER A 108 4.59 10.66 13.35
CA SER A 108 3.34 10.87 14.10
C SER A 108 3.55 11.04 15.63
N ALA A 109 4.76 11.39 16.07
CA ALA A 109 5.11 11.58 17.48
C ALA A 109 6.07 12.77 17.63
N HIS A 110 5.94 13.54 18.72
CA HIS A 110 6.75 14.76 18.95
C HIS A 110 8.26 14.48 18.98
N THR A 111 8.69 13.38 19.58
CA THR A 111 10.05 12.86 19.45
C THR A 111 9.98 11.35 19.35
N ALA A 112 10.77 10.76 18.46
CA ALA A 112 10.90 9.31 18.37
C ALA A 112 12.28 8.89 17.87
N LYS A 113 12.77 7.75 18.38
CA LYS A 113 13.93 7.04 17.85
C LYS A 113 13.48 6.17 16.67
N TYR A 114 14.30 6.13 15.62
CA TYR A 114 14.10 5.31 14.44
C TYR A 114 15.33 4.45 14.15
N LEU A 115 15.12 3.24 13.65
CA LEU A 115 16.14 2.37 13.09
C LEU A 115 15.54 1.53 11.95
N VAL A 116 16.38 0.91 11.14
CA VAL A 116 15.94 -0.13 10.19
C VAL A 116 16.37 -1.50 10.67
N ARG A 117 15.42 -2.45 10.64
CA ARG A 117 15.63 -3.87 10.89
C ARG A 117 15.60 -4.63 9.57
N VAL A 118 16.67 -5.35 9.27
CA VAL A 118 16.69 -6.39 8.22
C VAL A 118 15.95 -7.61 8.79
N VAL A 119 14.95 -8.11 8.07
CA VAL A 119 14.20 -9.31 8.45
C VAL A 119 15.06 -10.54 8.17
N ALA A 120 15.06 -11.52 9.08
CA ALA A 120 15.80 -12.75 8.89
C ALA A 120 15.24 -13.60 7.73
N THR A 121 16.11 -14.45 7.20
CA THR A 121 15.77 -15.57 6.30
C THR A 121 16.56 -16.79 6.75
N SER A 122 16.28 -17.97 6.19
CA SER A 122 17.06 -19.19 6.43
C SER A 122 18.57 -19.01 6.23
N SER A 123 18.98 -18.10 5.33
CA SER A 123 20.40 -17.83 5.03
C SER A 123 20.94 -16.54 5.64
N THR A 124 20.21 -15.87 6.55
CA THR A 124 20.58 -14.53 7.05
C THR A 124 19.92 -14.16 8.38
N ALA A 125 20.74 -13.87 9.41
CA ALA A 125 20.30 -13.39 10.71
C ALA A 125 19.74 -11.95 10.69
N VAL A 126 18.94 -11.61 11.72
CA VAL A 126 18.41 -10.25 11.93
C VAL A 126 19.55 -9.26 12.17
N LYS A 127 19.58 -8.15 11.43
CA LYS A 127 20.49 -7.02 11.69
C LYS A 127 19.71 -5.72 11.87
N ARG A 128 20.18 -4.85 12.77
CA ARG A 128 19.66 -3.50 13.01
C ARG A 128 20.70 -2.46 12.57
N SER A 129 20.23 -1.32 12.06
CA SER A 129 21.07 -0.15 11.82
C SER A 129 21.41 0.59 13.12
N THR A 130 22.22 1.65 13.00
CA THR A 130 22.28 2.72 14.00
C THR A 130 20.89 3.32 14.25
N VAL A 131 20.71 3.89 15.44
CA VAL A 131 19.49 4.60 15.84
C VAL A 131 19.64 6.08 15.55
N VAL A 132 18.60 6.72 15.02
CA VAL A 132 18.54 8.18 14.83
C VAL A 132 17.28 8.73 15.49
N THR A 133 17.44 9.78 16.29
CA THR A 133 16.33 10.53 16.88
C THR A 133 15.79 11.55 15.89
N VAL A 134 14.48 11.59 15.71
CA VAL A 134 13.76 12.60 14.92
C VAL A 134 12.84 13.38 15.84
N LYS A 135 12.90 14.72 15.76
CA LYS A 135 12.13 15.65 16.59
C LYS A 135 11.15 16.50 15.77
N TYR A 136 9.96 16.71 16.32
CA TYR A 136 9.03 17.73 15.85
C TYR A 136 9.62 19.11 16.10
N THR A 137 9.34 20.04 15.19
CA THR A 137 9.75 21.44 15.26
C THR A 137 8.61 22.31 14.78
N VAL A 138 8.48 23.49 15.37
CA VAL A 138 7.57 24.55 14.90
C VAL A 138 8.27 25.41 13.83
N GLY A 139 7.57 26.43 13.35
CA GLY A 139 8.10 27.41 12.40
C GLY A 139 7.95 27.01 10.93
N ASP A 140 8.24 27.97 10.07
CA ASP A 140 7.92 27.91 8.65
C ASP A 140 8.77 26.90 7.86
N ARG A 141 8.27 26.54 6.68
CA ARG A 141 8.95 25.69 5.70
C ARG A 141 8.85 26.35 4.32
N THR A 142 9.89 27.09 3.95
CA THR A 142 10.04 27.66 2.61
C THR A 142 10.23 26.58 1.55
N LEU A 143 9.92 26.94 0.30
CA LEU A 143 10.12 26.10 -0.88
C LEU A 143 11.58 25.64 -1.01
N GLU A 144 12.52 26.54 -0.77
CA GLU A 144 13.96 26.31 -0.86
C GLU A 144 14.45 25.37 0.27
N ALA A 145 13.98 25.59 1.50
CA ALA A 145 14.31 24.71 2.63
C ALA A 145 13.75 23.30 2.45
N ARG A 146 12.55 23.15 1.86
CA ARG A 146 11.98 21.83 1.52
C ARG A 146 12.72 21.19 0.35
N ALA A 147 13.17 21.98 -0.63
CA ALA A 147 14.00 21.49 -1.73
C ALA A 147 15.33 20.91 -1.25
N LYS A 148 16.06 21.63 -0.40
CA LYS A 148 17.32 21.17 0.24
C LYS A 148 17.12 19.88 1.03
N GLN A 149 16.01 19.76 1.76
CA GLN A 149 15.67 18.58 2.57
C GLN A 149 15.39 17.32 1.72
N LEU A 150 14.76 17.47 0.56
CA LEU A 150 14.42 16.34 -0.31
C LEU A 150 15.59 15.94 -1.23
N GLY A 151 16.34 16.93 -1.72
CA GLY A 151 17.51 16.73 -2.60
C GLY A 151 17.15 15.99 -3.89
N SER A 152 17.98 15.01 -4.27
CA SER A 152 17.84 14.18 -5.48
C SER A 152 16.52 13.40 -5.61
N ARG A 153 15.69 13.38 -4.57
CA ARG A 153 14.33 12.82 -4.55
C ARG A 153 13.33 13.66 -5.34
N LEU A 154 13.56 14.97 -5.47
CA LEU A 154 12.82 15.83 -6.39
C LEU A 154 13.25 15.63 -7.85
N GLY A 155 14.52 15.25 -8.06
CA GLY A 155 15.16 15.33 -9.36
C GLY A 155 15.43 16.77 -9.79
N THR A 156 15.74 16.98 -11.06
CA THR A 156 16.05 18.29 -11.65
C THR A 156 14.83 19.22 -11.64
N ALA A 157 15.03 20.51 -11.35
CA ALA A 157 13.98 21.52 -11.51
C ALA A 157 13.66 21.74 -12.99
N GLN A 158 12.37 21.79 -13.35
CA GLN A 158 11.92 21.88 -14.75
C GLN A 158 11.49 23.29 -15.16
N ALA A 159 11.17 24.16 -14.20
CA ALA A 159 10.66 25.51 -14.47
C ALA A 159 11.07 26.49 -13.36
N LYS A 160 10.89 27.80 -13.63
CA LYS A 160 10.96 28.85 -12.60
C LYS A 160 9.84 28.70 -11.57
N THR A 161 10.05 29.23 -10.38
CA THR A 161 9.02 29.26 -9.33
C THR A 161 7.86 30.15 -9.76
N VAL A 162 6.64 29.62 -9.73
CA VAL A 162 5.41 30.36 -10.07
C VAL A 162 4.74 30.81 -8.77
N ARG A 163 4.43 32.11 -8.64
CA ARG A 163 3.63 32.67 -7.55
C ARG A 163 2.23 33.01 -8.07
N LEU A 164 1.18 32.73 -7.29
CA LEU A 164 -0.18 33.08 -7.66
C LEU A 164 -0.49 34.57 -7.37
N SER A 165 -1.03 35.28 -8.36
CA SER A 165 -1.63 36.62 -8.18
C SER A 165 -2.83 36.58 -7.22
N ALA A 166 -3.26 37.74 -6.70
CA ALA A 166 -4.40 37.81 -5.78
C ALA A 166 -5.67 37.17 -6.36
N THR A 167 -6.03 37.51 -7.60
CA THR A 167 -7.15 36.91 -8.35
C THR A 167 -7.00 35.39 -8.50
N ALA A 168 -5.79 34.92 -8.83
CA ALA A 168 -5.51 33.50 -8.95
C ALA A 168 -5.59 32.73 -7.61
N ARG A 169 -5.34 33.39 -6.47
CA ARG A 169 -5.52 32.81 -5.14
C ARG A 169 -6.99 32.68 -4.75
N LYS A 170 -7.87 33.63 -5.13
CA LYS A 170 -9.33 33.52 -4.89
C LYS A 170 -9.89 32.19 -5.44
N ALA A 171 -9.43 31.74 -6.61
CA ALA A 171 -9.83 30.47 -7.22
C ALA A 171 -9.46 29.21 -6.40
N VAL A 172 -8.50 29.28 -5.47
CA VAL A 172 -8.14 28.18 -4.56
C VAL A 172 -9.32 27.77 -3.67
N GLY A 173 -10.25 28.70 -3.38
CA GLY A 173 -11.46 28.43 -2.58
C GLY A 173 -11.18 28.17 -1.10
N ASP A 174 -10.10 28.73 -0.57
CA ASP A 174 -9.69 28.64 0.83
C ASP A 174 -9.27 30.05 1.28
N THR A 175 -10.16 30.75 1.98
CA THR A 175 -9.97 32.15 2.39
C THR A 175 -8.81 32.33 3.37
N SER A 176 -8.40 31.27 4.06
CA SER A 176 -7.25 31.30 4.97
C SER A 176 -5.89 31.29 4.24
N VAL A 177 -5.86 31.10 2.92
CA VAL A 177 -4.65 31.05 2.10
C VAL A 177 -4.27 32.44 1.55
N THR A 178 -3.25 33.06 2.15
CA THR A 178 -2.80 34.41 1.80
C THR A 178 -1.72 34.41 0.71
N SER A 179 -0.93 33.34 0.58
CA SER A 179 0.11 33.20 -0.45
C SER A 179 0.23 31.75 -0.93
N VAL A 180 0.54 31.58 -2.23
CA VAL A 180 0.84 30.29 -2.85
C VAL A 180 1.97 30.50 -3.87
N ARG A 181 3.04 29.70 -3.77
CA ARG A 181 4.04 29.56 -4.83
C ARG A 181 4.43 28.09 -5.02
N TYR A 182 4.78 27.70 -6.24
CA TYR A 182 5.12 26.32 -6.56
C TYR A 182 6.23 26.21 -7.60
N ARG A 183 6.92 25.07 -7.61
CA ARG A 183 7.97 24.76 -8.60
C ARG A 183 7.91 23.29 -9.02
N ASN A 184 8.01 23.05 -10.33
CA ASN A 184 8.06 21.71 -10.92
C ASN A 184 9.48 21.14 -10.91
N TYR A 185 9.57 19.84 -10.67
CA TYR A 185 10.77 19.02 -10.74
C TYR A 185 10.45 17.70 -11.49
N THR A 186 11.47 17.02 -12.00
CA THR A 186 11.26 15.80 -12.81
C THR A 186 10.53 14.67 -12.05
N LYS A 187 10.66 14.60 -10.72
CA LYS A 187 9.99 13.58 -9.88
C LYS A 187 8.77 14.09 -9.09
N GLY A 188 8.35 15.34 -9.30
CA GLY A 188 7.15 15.90 -8.66
C GLY A 188 7.10 17.43 -8.62
N MET A 189 6.34 18.00 -7.68
CA MET A 189 6.21 19.44 -7.50
C MET A 189 6.34 19.80 -6.01
N LEU A 190 6.92 20.96 -5.72
CA LEU A 190 6.78 21.61 -4.42
C LEU A 190 5.71 22.69 -4.50
N VAL A 191 4.80 22.72 -3.53
CA VAL A 191 3.80 23.78 -3.37
C VAL A 191 3.94 24.38 -1.97
N GLU A 192 4.43 25.60 -1.89
CA GLU A 192 4.41 26.42 -0.69
C GLU A 192 3.07 27.14 -0.57
N VAL A 193 2.50 27.10 0.62
CA VAL A 193 1.21 27.71 0.98
C VAL A 193 1.42 28.45 2.30
N VAL A 194 1.09 29.73 2.33
CA VAL A 194 0.86 30.46 3.60
C VAL A 194 -0.62 30.35 3.92
N ARG A 195 -0.95 29.65 5.01
CA ARG A 195 -2.33 29.46 5.47
C ARG A 195 -2.44 29.87 6.93
N GLY A 196 -3.32 30.83 7.25
CA GLY A 196 -3.51 31.33 8.63
C GLY A 196 -2.18 31.78 9.26
N GLY A 197 -1.40 32.57 8.53
CA GLY A 197 -0.07 33.04 8.93
C GLY A 197 1.08 32.01 8.84
N LYS A 198 0.80 30.71 8.68
CA LYS A 198 1.81 29.64 8.72
C LYS A 198 2.27 29.25 7.31
N MET A 199 3.55 29.36 6.99
CA MET A 199 4.11 28.98 5.69
C MET A 199 4.57 27.51 5.69
N ARG A 200 3.96 26.69 4.83
CA ARG A 200 4.29 25.26 4.72
C ARG A 200 4.46 24.85 3.26
N THR A 201 5.52 24.09 2.97
CA THR A 201 5.76 23.52 1.64
C THR A 201 5.53 22.03 1.61
N TRP A 202 4.64 21.60 0.71
CA TRP A 202 4.25 20.22 0.50
C TRP A 202 4.85 19.66 -0.80
N PHE A 203 5.25 18.39 -0.77
CA PHE A 203 5.67 17.63 -1.93
C PHE A 203 4.48 16.90 -2.57
N VAL A 204 4.32 17.09 -3.87
CA VAL A 204 3.32 16.42 -4.71
C VAL A 204 4.05 15.42 -5.63
N PRO A 205 3.87 14.10 -5.46
CA PRO A 205 4.52 13.09 -6.30
C PRO A 205 4.15 13.17 -7.78
N ALA A 206 5.03 12.71 -8.67
CA ALA A 206 4.91 12.82 -10.14
C ALA A 206 3.49 12.58 -10.71
N LYS A 207 2.89 11.38 -10.58
CA LYS A 207 1.59 11.11 -11.23
C LYS A 207 0.44 11.97 -10.66
N ILE A 208 0.50 12.32 -9.37
CA ILE A 208 -0.43 13.27 -8.76
C ILE A 208 -0.18 14.69 -9.29
N ARG A 209 1.08 15.11 -9.46
CA ARG A 209 1.48 16.40 -10.07
C ARG A 209 0.98 16.50 -11.50
N ASP A 210 1.17 15.46 -12.30
CA ASP A 210 0.75 15.42 -13.70
C ASP A 210 -0.78 15.56 -13.79
N ARG A 211 -1.53 14.84 -12.93
CA ARG A 211 -2.99 14.97 -12.86
C ARG A 211 -3.44 16.35 -12.38
N LEU A 212 -2.82 16.87 -11.34
CA LEU A 212 -3.02 18.24 -10.82
C LEU A 212 -2.87 19.27 -11.94
N VAL A 213 -1.76 19.24 -12.68
CA VAL A 213 -1.50 20.15 -13.81
C VAL A 213 -2.55 19.97 -14.92
N SER A 214 -2.84 18.72 -15.33
CA SER A 214 -3.86 18.43 -16.35
C SER A 214 -5.29 18.88 -16.01
N THR A 215 -5.55 19.24 -14.74
CA THR A 215 -6.86 19.71 -14.25
C THR A 215 -6.83 21.18 -13.80
N GLY A 216 -5.95 21.97 -14.40
CA GLY A 216 -5.83 23.42 -14.16
C GLY A 216 -4.96 23.81 -12.96
N GLY A 217 -4.19 22.86 -12.42
CA GLY A 217 -3.25 23.07 -11.33
C GLY A 217 -3.91 23.41 -10.00
N VAL A 218 -3.14 24.03 -9.11
CA VAL A 218 -3.54 24.38 -7.73
C VAL A 218 -4.70 25.38 -7.62
N ARG A 219 -5.17 25.93 -8.76
CA ARG A 219 -6.23 26.95 -8.85
C ARG A 219 -7.61 26.37 -9.15
N LYS A 220 -7.68 25.17 -9.74
CA LYS A 220 -8.92 24.62 -10.30
C LYS A 220 -9.38 23.41 -9.48
N THR A 221 -9.31 22.20 -10.04
CA THR A 221 -9.96 21.00 -9.49
C THR A 221 -9.40 20.60 -8.12
N PHE A 222 -8.08 20.62 -7.94
CA PHE A 222 -7.46 20.11 -6.72
C PHE A 222 -7.44 21.12 -5.57
N GLY A 223 -7.22 22.40 -5.88
CA GLY A 223 -6.79 23.38 -4.88
C GLY A 223 -5.34 23.16 -4.43
N VAL A 224 -4.98 23.62 -3.25
CA VAL A 224 -3.61 23.49 -2.69
C VAL A 224 -3.46 22.25 -1.82
N PRO A 225 -2.27 21.60 -1.72
CA PRO A 225 -2.06 20.48 -0.81
C PRO A 225 -2.32 20.86 0.66
N ARG A 226 -2.79 19.90 1.46
CA ARG A 226 -2.94 20.04 2.92
C ARG A 226 -1.87 19.28 3.71
N LYS A 227 -1.22 18.31 3.08
CA LYS A 227 -0.18 17.43 3.63
C LYS A 227 0.66 16.83 2.51
N ASP A 228 1.82 16.27 2.85
CA ASP A 228 2.54 15.39 1.94
C ASP A 228 1.75 14.10 1.66
N ALA A 229 2.09 13.45 0.54
CA ALA A 229 1.49 12.18 0.18
C ALA A 229 1.97 11.03 1.11
N VAL A 230 1.03 10.25 1.66
CA VAL A 230 1.34 9.02 2.40
C VAL A 230 1.60 7.91 1.38
N CYS A 231 2.87 7.56 1.19
CA CYS A 231 3.36 6.67 0.11
C CYS A 231 3.79 5.27 0.58
N THR A 232 3.28 4.80 1.73
CA THR A 232 3.55 3.47 2.30
C THR A 232 2.41 2.47 2.07
N LEU A 233 1.56 2.75 1.08
CA LEU A 233 0.30 2.02 0.86
C LEU A 233 0.49 0.84 -0.10
N ILE A 234 -0.53 -0.01 -0.17
CA ILE A 234 -0.59 -1.18 -1.06
C ILE A 234 -0.39 -0.73 -2.53
N ASP A 235 0.20 -1.60 -3.35
CA ASP A 235 0.58 -1.35 -4.77
C ASP A 235 1.50 -0.13 -4.97
N SER A 236 2.43 0.09 -4.02
CA SER A 236 3.26 1.30 -3.97
C SER A 236 2.42 2.58 -4.02
N GLY A 237 1.25 2.52 -3.37
CA GLY A 237 0.25 3.57 -3.41
C GLY A 237 0.67 4.82 -2.65
N CYS A 238 0.30 5.98 -3.19
CA CYS A 238 0.37 7.26 -2.50
C CYS A 238 -1.01 7.91 -2.48
N THR A 239 -1.51 8.29 -1.31
CA THR A 239 -2.67 9.18 -1.17
C THR A 239 -2.24 10.58 -0.74
N GLN A 240 -2.87 11.62 -1.28
CA GLN A 240 -2.62 13.00 -0.87
C GLN A 240 -3.92 13.81 -0.80
N GLN A 241 -4.10 14.59 0.27
CA GLN A 241 -5.24 15.49 0.43
C GLN A 241 -4.85 16.92 0.01
N PHE A 242 -5.73 17.54 -0.77
CA PHE A 242 -5.70 18.95 -1.19
C PHE A 242 -6.89 19.68 -0.56
N SER A 243 -7.08 20.97 -0.85
CA SER A 243 -8.20 21.75 -0.30
C SER A 243 -9.56 21.39 -0.93
N LYS A 244 -9.60 20.75 -2.11
CA LYS A 244 -10.85 20.34 -2.80
C LYS A 244 -10.97 18.84 -3.10
N VAL A 245 -9.87 18.09 -3.11
CA VAL A 245 -9.85 16.66 -3.47
C VAL A 245 -8.93 15.83 -2.59
N ALA A 246 -9.20 14.53 -2.53
CA ALA A 246 -8.19 13.52 -2.27
C ALA A 246 -7.73 12.90 -3.59
N ALA A 247 -6.42 12.75 -3.77
CA ALA A 247 -5.80 12.09 -4.90
C ALA A 247 -5.16 10.77 -4.50
N TYR A 248 -5.06 9.85 -5.45
CA TYR A 248 -4.36 8.57 -5.31
C TYR A 248 -3.58 8.21 -6.58
N GLN A 249 -2.35 7.75 -6.43
CA GLN A 249 -1.54 7.12 -7.47
C GLN A 249 -1.03 5.76 -6.96
N SER A 250 -0.70 4.84 -7.86
CA SER A 250 -0.01 3.58 -7.56
C SER A 250 1.02 3.26 -8.65
N SER A 251 1.79 2.18 -8.47
CA SER A 251 2.59 1.62 -9.58
C SER A 251 1.68 1.09 -10.70
N ALA A 252 0.57 0.42 -10.33
CA ALA A 252 -0.36 -0.25 -11.23
C ALA A 252 -1.17 0.66 -12.17
N SER A 253 -1.25 1.98 -11.94
CA SER A 253 -1.99 2.91 -12.79
C SER A 253 -1.09 3.89 -13.52
N LYS A 254 -1.29 4.12 -14.84
CA LYS A 254 -0.55 5.15 -15.59
C LYS A 254 -0.83 6.56 -15.05
N LEU A 255 -2.09 6.85 -14.75
CA LEU A 255 -2.57 8.15 -14.25
C LEU A 255 -3.01 8.06 -12.79
N ALA A 256 -2.84 9.16 -12.04
CA ALA A 256 -3.46 9.33 -10.73
C ALA A 256 -4.97 9.59 -10.87
N ARG A 257 -5.75 9.06 -9.93
CA ARG A 257 -7.18 9.37 -9.76
C ARG A 257 -7.38 10.37 -8.64
N TYR A 258 -8.54 11.01 -8.60
CA TYR A 258 -8.96 11.87 -7.51
C TYR A 258 -10.47 11.72 -7.27
N GLN A 259 -10.92 12.18 -6.10
CA GLN A 259 -12.31 12.33 -5.72
C GLN A 259 -12.48 13.67 -4.99
N ALA A 260 -13.58 14.38 -5.26
CA ALA A 260 -13.94 15.62 -4.57
C ALA A 260 -14.20 15.38 -3.06
N GLY A 261 -13.82 16.34 -2.24
CA GLY A 261 -13.81 16.25 -0.79
C GLY A 261 -12.42 15.96 -0.22
N THR A 262 -12.24 16.17 1.09
CA THR A 262 -10.91 16.15 1.75
C THR A 262 -10.81 15.13 2.89
N THR A 263 -11.81 14.27 3.07
CA THR A 263 -11.95 13.31 4.18
C THR A 263 -11.42 11.92 3.82
N ARG A 264 -11.53 10.93 4.72
CA ARG A 264 -11.12 9.54 4.45
C ARG A 264 -12.00 8.93 3.36
N ARG A 265 -13.29 9.30 3.33
CA ARG A 265 -14.27 9.01 2.25
C ARG A 265 -13.75 9.35 0.86
N ALA A 266 -13.16 10.54 0.69
CA ALA A 266 -12.59 10.94 -0.59
C ALA A 266 -11.35 10.10 -0.95
N GLN A 267 -10.51 9.74 0.03
CA GLN A 267 -9.35 8.88 -0.20
C GLN A 267 -9.77 7.46 -0.62
N TYR A 268 -10.74 6.87 0.09
CA TYR A 268 -11.34 5.56 -0.25
C TYR A 268 -11.85 5.54 -1.69
N LEU A 269 -12.68 6.52 -2.05
CA LEU A 269 -13.27 6.62 -3.40
C LEU A 269 -12.22 6.89 -4.49
N ALA A 270 -11.17 7.68 -4.22
CA ALA A 270 -10.06 7.87 -5.15
C ALA A 270 -9.31 6.55 -5.43
N VAL A 271 -9.13 5.72 -4.40
CA VAL A 271 -8.60 4.36 -4.54
C VAL A 271 -9.56 3.47 -5.32
N ALA A 272 -10.84 3.38 -4.95
CA ALA A 272 -11.84 2.56 -5.66
C ALA A 272 -11.86 2.88 -7.18
N ARG A 273 -11.90 4.18 -7.53
CA ARG A 273 -11.85 4.66 -8.92
C ARG A 273 -10.56 4.31 -9.67
N SER A 274 -9.46 4.08 -8.96
CA SER A 274 -8.18 3.65 -9.57
C SER A 274 -8.17 2.18 -9.98
N GLN A 275 -9.08 1.38 -9.42
CA GLN A 275 -9.18 -0.05 -9.70
C GLN A 275 -10.18 -0.38 -10.82
N VAL A 276 -11.08 0.55 -11.19
CA VAL A 276 -12.04 0.36 -12.28
C VAL A 276 -11.31 0.02 -13.59
N GLY A 277 -11.69 -1.12 -14.19
CA GLY A 277 -11.03 -1.70 -15.35
C GLY A 277 -10.01 -2.81 -15.04
N TYR A 278 -9.75 -3.13 -13.77
CA TYR A 278 -9.03 -4.36 -13.40
C TYR A 278 -9.87 -5.58 -13.77
N ALA A 279 -9.29 -6.52 -14.52
CA ALA A 279 -9.79 -7.88 -14.72
C ALA A 279 -8.95 -8.86 -13.87
N GLU A 280 -9.56 -9.92 -13.34
CA GLU A 280 -8.81 -10.99 -12.69
C GLU A 280 -8.09 -11.88 -13.72
N PRO A 281 -6.82 -12.28 -13.49
CA PRO A 281 -6.08 -13.16 -14.40
C PRO A 281 -6.74 -14.52 -14.69
N SER A 282 -7.46 -15.07 -13.71
CA SER A 282 -8.23 -16.30 -13.83
C SER A 282 -9.24 -16.40 -12.68
N TRP A 283 -10.23 -17.28 -12.82
CA TRP A 283 -11.34 -17.44 -11.89
C TRP A 283 -10.90 -17.49 -10.42
N ARG A 284 -11.36 -16.52 -9.62
CA ARG A 284 -11.01 -16.31 -8.19
C ARG A 284 -9.56 -15.94 -7.89
N HIS A 285 -8.67 -15.87 -8.87
CA HIS A 285 -7.25 -15.52 -8.68
C HIS A 285 -6.99 -14.01 -8.80
N SER A 286 -7.65 -13.21 -7.96
CA SER A 286 -7.41 -11.76 -7.91
C SER A 286 -6.29 -11.36 -6.95
N LYS A 287 -5.65 -10.21 -7.23
CA LYS A 287 -4.66 -9.62 -6.30
C LYS A 287 -5.26 -9.27 -4.93
N TYR A 288 -6.58 -9.03 -4.88
CA TYR A 288 -7.32 -8.74 -3.66
C TYR A 288 -7.42 -10.00 -2.78
N ASN A 289 -7.71 -11.15 -3.40
CA ASN A 289 -7.65 -12.46 -2.77
C ASN A 289 -6.24 -12.80 -2.28
N THR A 290 -5.21 -12.54 -3.10
CA THR A 290 -3.80 -12.70 -2.71
C THR A 290 -3.44 -11.88 -1.45
N TRP A 291 -3.96 -10.65 -1.31
CA TRP A 291 -3.71 -9.79 -0.14
C TRP A 291 -4.37 -10.29 1.18
N VAL A 292 -5.38 -11.16 1.09
CA VAL A 292 -6.03 -11.76 2.28
C VAL A 292 -5.72 -13.23 2.48
N GLY A 293 -5.07 -13.90 1.52
CA GLY A 293 -4.85 -15.34 1.55
C GLY A 293 -6.13 -16.15 1.26
N ALA A 294 -7.01 -15.63 0.41
CA ALA A 294 -8.24 -16.32 -0.01
C ALA A 294 -8.22 -16.66 -1.52
N HIS A 295 -9.21 -17.43 -1.95
CA HIS A 295 -9.38 -17.92 -3.33
C HIS A 295 -10.88 -18.10 -3.65
N ASN A 296 -11.70 -17.11 -3.26
CA ASN A 296 -13.16 -17.17 -3.35
C ASN A 296 -13.78 -15.86 -3.92
N ALA A 297 -15.09 -15.69 -3.77
CA ALA A 297 -15.81 -14.50 -4.25
C ALA A 297 -15.37 -13.21 -3.55
N TRP A 298 -14.59 -12.37 -4.25
CA TRP A 298 -13.81 -11.28 -3.66
C TRP A 298 -14.49 -9.89 -3.63
N CYS A 299 -15.82 -9.80 -3.81
CA CYS A 299 -16.51 -8.49 -3.81
C CYS A 299 -16.34 -7.74 -2.47
N GLY A 300 -16.46 -8.46 -1.36
CA GLY A 300 -16.20 -7.93 -0.01
C GLY A 300 -14.72 -7.66 0.24
N VAL A 301 -13.86 -8.60 -0.15
CA VAL A 301 -12.39 -8.51 -0.04
C VAL A 301 -11.87 -7.24 -0.75
N PHE A 302 -12.45 -6.88 -1.89
CA PHE A 302 -12.14 -5.66 -2.61
C PHE A 302 -12.44 -4.39 -1.80
N GLN A 303 -13.59 -4.31 -1.10
CA GLN A 303 -13.92 -3.13 -0.29
C GLN A 303 -12.93 -3.00 0.90
N SER A 304 -12.62 -4.11 1.60
CA SER A 304 -11.57 -4.15 2.64
C SER A 304 -10.18 -3.78 2.09
N TRP A 305 -9.86 -4.18 0.86
CA TRP A 305 -8.61 -3.82 0.20
C TRP A 305 -8.56 -2.33 -0.12
N VAL A 306 -9.65 -1.73 -0.62
CA VAL A 306 -9.73 -0.29 -0.92
C VAL A 306 -9.55 0.53 0.36
N ALA A 307 -10.16 0.10 1.48
CA ALA A 307 -9.94 0.70 2.80
C ALA A 307 -8.45 0.73 3.15
N ALA A 308 -7.79 -0.43 3.15
CA ALA A 308 -6.36 -0.55 3.47
C ALA A 308 -5.44 0.19 2.48
N ALA A 309 -5.72 0.12 1.17
CA ALA A 309 -4.95 0.79 0.12
C ALA A 309 -5.13 2.32 0.12
N SER A 310 -6.17 2.85 0.78
CA SER A 310 -6.34 4.29 1.05
C SER A 310 -5.59 4.79 2.29
N GLY A 311 -5.00 3.87 3.07
CA GLY A 311 -4.38 4.16 4.37
C GLY A 311 -5.36 4.19 5.54
N ASN A 312 -6.57 3.67 5.37
CA ASN A 312 -7.66 3.67 6.34
C ASN A 312 -8.25 2.24 6.49
N PRO A 313 -7.46 1.24 6.94
CA PRO A 313 -7.82 -0.18 6.91
C PRO A 313 -9.02 -0.54 7.81
N ASP A 314 -9.33 0.31 8.77
CA ASP A 314 -10.43 0.23 9.73
C ASP A 314 -11.81 0.58 9.14
N LEU A 315 -11.88 1.28 7.99
CA LEU A 315 -13.15 1.67 7.36
C LEU A 315 -14.04 0.48 6.95
N VAL A 316 -13.41 -0.64 6.57
CA VAL A 316 -14.13 -1.83 6.10
C VAL A 316 -13.42 -3.07 6.66
N PRO A 317 -14.07 -3.85 7.54
CA PRO A 317 -13.43 -4.96 8.25
C PRO A 317 -12.75 -5.95 7.30
N LYS A 318 -11.51 -6.37 7.64
CA LYS A 318 -10.77 -7.37 6.84
C LYS A 318 -11.27 -8.77 7.16
N ARG A 319 -11.90 -9.43 6.18
CA ARG A 319 -12.40 -10.82 6.27
C ARG A 319 -12.07 -11.58 4.98
N THR A 320 -11.89 -12.89 5.09
CA THR A 320 -11.59 -13.80 3.96
C THR A 320 -12.84 -14.38 3.30
N THR A 321 -14.03 -14.24 3.91
CA THR A 321 -15.31 -14.72 3.39
C THR A 321 -16.34 -13.60 3.35
N PHE A 322 -17.28 -13.66 2.41
CA PHE A 322 -18.33 -12.65 2.29
C PHE A 322 -19.30 -12.66 3.48
N ALA A 323 -19.69 -13.84 3.96
CA ALA A 323 -20.52 -13.99 5.16
C ALA A 323 -19.83 -13.39 6.41
N GLY A 324 -18.52 -13.62 6.56
CA GLY A 324 -17.72 -13.00 7.63
C GLY A 324 -17.68 -11.48 7.53
N LEU A 325 -17.59 -10.91 6.32
CA LEU A 325 -17.70 -9.46 6.12
C LEU A 325 -19.09 -8.94 6.51
N VAL A 326 -20.16 -9.58 6.06
CA VAL A 326 -21.54 -9.17 6.39
C VAL A 326 -21.79 -9.19 7.89
N SER A 327 -21.33 -10.23 8.59
CA SER A 327 -21.41 -10.33 10.05
C SER A 327 -20.65 -9.19 10.76
N SER A 328 -19.40 -8.96 10.36
CA SER A 328 -18.59 -7.86 10.90
C SER A 328 -19.20 -6.48 10.62
N VAL A 329 -19.66 -6.22 9.39
CA VAL A 329 -20.26 -4.93 9.02
C VAL A 329 -21.54 -4.64 9.82
N LYS A 330 -22.39 -5.65 10.05
CA LYS A 330 -23.60 -5.50 10.88
C LYS A 330 -23.28 -5.25 12.36
N LYS A 331 -22.11 -5.68 12.84
CA LYS A 331 -21.64 -5.48 14.23
C LYS A 331 -20.88 -4.18 14.43
N GLU A 332 -20.08 -3.78 13.43
CA GLU A 332 -19.03 -2.75 13.56
C GLU A 332 -19.41 -1.41 12.90
N LEU A 333 -20.38 -1.38 11.98
CA LEU A 333 -20.78 -0.17 11.24
C LEU A 333 -22.27 0.17 11.43
N VAL A 334 -22.62 1.44 11.22
CA VAL A 334 -24.03 1.88 11.15
C VAL A 334 -24.65 1.29 9.87
N THR A 335 -25.70 0.48 10.04
CA THR A 335 -26.44 -0.14 8.92
C THR A 335 -27.89 0.32 8.89
N TYR A 336 -28.46 0.43 7.68
CA TYR A 336 -29.85 0.88 7.50
C TYR A 336 -30.48 0.31 6.21
N LYS A 337 -31.80 0.10 6.24
CA LYS A 337 -32.58 -0.34 5.07
C LYS A 337 -32.74 0.81 4.05
N PRO A 338 -32.97 0.52 2.76
CA PRO A 338 -33.24 1.56 1.76
C PRO A 338 -34.48 2.43 2.05
N SER A 339 -35.43 1.92 2.83
CA SER A 339 -36.63 2.63 3.30
C SER A 339 -36.40 3.52 4.53
N SER A 340 -35.15 3.68 4.99
CA SER A 340 -34.84 4.52 6.15
C SER A 340 -35.24 5.98 5.92
N LYS A 341 -36.00 6.55 6.87
CA LYS A 341 -36.38 7.97 6.86
C LYS A 341 -35.26 8.88 7.39
N THR A 342 -34.38 8.36 8.25
CA THR A 342 -33.32 9.14 8.93
C THR A 342 -31.95 9.05 8.26
N HIS A 343 -31.70 7.98 7.47
CA HIS A 343 -30.43 7.75 6.80
C HIS A 343 -30.61 7.64 5.29
N ARG A 344 -29.72 8.28 4.51
CA ARG A 344 -29.70 8.21 3.05
C ARG A 344 -28.30 7.89 2.54
N PRO A 345 -28.15 6.97 1.57
CA PRO A 345 -26.85 6.61 1.01
C PRO A 345 -26.20 7.79 0.30
N ARG A 346 -24.88 7.93 0.45
CA ARG A 346 -24.05 8.96 -0.18
C ARG A 346 -22.89 8.28 -0.93
N ALA A 347 -22.12 9.06 -1.68
CA ALA A 347 -20.90 8.54 -2.27
C ALA A 347 -19.96 8.02 -1.17
N GLY A 348 -19.55 6.75 -1.25
CA GLY A 348 -18.75 6.07 -0.22
C GLY A 348 -19.54 5.01 0.57
N THR A 349 -20.84 5.19 0.79
CA THR A 349 -21.69 4.20 1.48
C THR A 349 -21.55 2.82 0.81
N LEU A 350 -21.50 1.74 1.58
CA LEU A 350 -21.52 0.38 1.04
C LEU A 350 -22.97 -0.06 0.82
N ALA A 351 -23.28 -0.53 -0.39
CA ALA A 351 -24.57 -1.12 -0.73
C ALA A 351 -24.44 -2.65 -0.78
N PHE A 352 -25.20 -3.36 0.04
CA PHE A 352 -25.25 -4.82 0.07
C PHE A 352 -26.46 -5.30 -0.72
N PHE A 353 -26.21 -6.04 -1.80
CA PHE A 353 -27.25 -6.49 -2.73
C PHE A 353 -27.68 -7.93 -2.45
N ALA A 354 -28.95 -8.23 -2.70
CA ALA A 354 -29.49 -9.58 -2.78
C ALA A 354 -29.88 -9.86 -4.24
N PHE A 355 -29.07 -10.63 -4.96
CA PHE A 355 -29.42 -11.09 -6.30
C PHE A 355 -30.20 -12.40 -6.22
N LYS A 356 -31.27 -12.52 -7.04
CA LYS A 356 -32.24 -13.63 -6.97
C LYS A 356 -31.61 -15.03 -7.04
N THR A 357 -30.46 -15.16 -7.71
CA THR A 357 -29.68 -16.40 -7.85
C THR A 357 -28.99 -16.88 -6.56
N ALA A 358 -29.07 -16.13 -5.46
CA ALA A 358 -28.36 -16.41 -4.20
C ALA A 358 -29.25 -16.23 -2.95
N HIS A 359 -30.53 -16.55 -3.08
CA HIS A 359 -31.65 -16.33 -2.13
C HIS A 359 -32.09 -14.85 -2.01
N PRO A 360 -33.40 -14.55 -2.08
CA PRO A 360 -33.92 -13.18 -2.23
C PRO A 360 -33.71 -12.27 -1.02
N ASN A 361 -33.47 -12.83 0.17
CA ASN A 361 -33.34 -12.08 1.43
C ASN A 361 -31.92 -12.13 2.02
N THR A 362 -30.95 -12.71 1.31
CA THR A 362 -29.57 -12.87 1.76
C THR A 362 -28.66 -11.96 0.94
N ALA A 363 -27.82 -11.17 1.63
CA ALA A 363 -26.80 -10.39 0.95
C ALA A 363 -25.84 -11.36 0.23
N SER A 364 -25.59 -11.10 -1.05
CA SER A 364 -24.74 -11.93 -1.92
C SER A 364 -23.68 -11.11 -2.68
N HIS A 365 -23.76 -9.77 -2.64
CA HIS A 365 -22.79 -8.88 -3.26
C HIS A 365 -22.65 -7.56 -2.50
N VAL A 366 -21.53 -6.84 -2.70
CA VAL A 366 -21.33 -5.48 -2.15
C VAL A 366 -20.61 -4.56 -3.13
N GLY A 367 -21.13 -3.34 -3.28
CA GLY A 367 -20.52 -2.25 -4.04
C GLY A 367 -20.37 -0.98 -3.20
N VAL A 368 -19.41 -0.13 -3.53
CA VAL A 368 -19.34 1.23 -2.95
C VAL A 368 -20.14 2.21 -3.81
N VAL A 369 -21.10 2.88 -3.21
CA VAL A 369 -21.97 3.86 -3.87
C VAL A 369 -21.16 5.03 -4.41
N LEU A 370 -21.45 5.44 -5.65
CA LEU A 370 -21.01 6.68 -6.28
C LEU A 370 -22.11 7.73 -6.29
N SER A 371 -23.36 7.32 -6.49
CA SER A 371 -24.54 8.19 -6.52
C SER A 371 -25.82 7.33 -6.45
N VAL A 372 -26.89 7.87 -5.85
CA VAL A 372 -28.24 7.31 -5.94
C VAL A 372 -29.16 8.37 -6.55
N SER A 373 -29.91 8.03 -7.59
CA SER A 373 -30.86 8.91 -8.28
C SER A 373 -31.87 8.09 -9.08
N GLY A 374 -33.10 8.57 -9.23
CA GLY A 374 -34.13 7.95 -10.07
C GLY A 374 -34.39 6.46 -9.77
N GLY A 375 -34.44 6.08 -8.49
CA GLY A 375 -34.60 4.68 -8.06
C GLY A 375 -33.39 3.77 -8.36
N LYS A 376 -32.25 4.31 -8.81
CA LYS A 376 -31.06 3.57 -9.21
C LYS A 376 -29.84 3.93 -8.35
N VAL A 377 -29.06 2.92 -7.99
CA VAL A 377 -27.75 3.03 -7.33
C VAL A 377 -26.66 2.83 -8.38
N ARG A 378 -25.71 3.76 -8.45
CA ARG A 378 -24.45 3.57 -9.20
C ARG A 378 -23.36 3.22 -8.22
N ALA A 379 -22.66 2.10 -8.42
CA ALA A 379 -21.64 1.62 -7.49
C ALA A 379 -20.37 1.11 -8.20
N ILE A 380 -19.22 1.13 -7.51
CA ILE A 380 -18.02 0.39 -7.92
C ILE A 380 -18.05 -0.98 -7.24
N GLU A 381 -17.99 -2.02 -8.05
CA GLU A 381 -18.20 -3.41 -7.66
C GLU A 381 -17.01 -4.27 -8.10
N GLY A 382 -16.27 -4.80 -7.13
CA GLY A 382 -15.28 -5.85 -7.36
C GLY A 382 -15.94 -7.23 -7.45
N ASN A 383 -15.26 -8.20 -8.09
CA ASN A 383 -15.83 -9.50 -8.43
C ASN A 383 -17.17 -9.37 -9.19
N SER A 384 -17.24 -8.46 -10.15
CA SER A 384 -18.38 -8.28 -11.04
C SER A 384 -17.99 -8.60 -12.49
N SER A 385 -18.96 -9.03 -13.30
CA SER A 385 -18.78 -9.11 -14.77
C SER A 385 -18.78 -7.72 -15.37
N LYS A 386 -18.20 -7.57 -16.58
CA LYS A 386 -18.20 -6.29 -17.31
C LYS A 386 -19.62 -5.86 -17.73
N GLY A 387 -20.46 -6.82 -18.12
CA GLY A 387 -21.87 -6.63 -18.46
C GLY A 387 -22.83 -6.98 -17.31
N SER A 388 -24.13 -7.00 -17.63
CA SER A 388 -25.19 -7.44 -16.73
C SER A 388 -25.26 -8.97 -16.56
N VAL A 389 -24.83 -9.72 -17.58
CA VAL A 389 -24.75 -11.18 -17.58
C VAL A 389 -23.58 -11.64 -16.72
N PHE A 390 -23.77 -12.73 -15.98
CA PHE A 390 -22.73 -13.35 -15.18
C PHE A 390 -21.75 -14.12 -16.07
N THR A 391 -20.46 -13.93 -15.83
CA THR A 391 -19.33 -14.56 -16.54
C THR A 391 -18.22 -14.88 -15.56
N ASP A 392 -17.36 -15.84 -15.88
CA ASP A 392 -16.14 -16.12 -15.09
C ASP A 392 -15.05 -15.05 -15.29
N ASP A 393 -15.15 -14.24 -16.35
CA ASP A 393 -14.38 -13.00 -16.50
C ASP A 393 -14.80 -11.95 -15.46
N ARG A 394 -14.17 -11.98 -14.28
CA ARG A 394 -14.46 -11.03 -13.19
C ARG A 394 -13.52 -9.83 -13.22
N GLY A 395 -14.02 -8.72 -12.70
CA GLY A 395 -13.22 -7.51 -12.56
C GLY A 395 -13.81 -6.50 -11.59
N VAL A 396 -13.32 -5.27 -11.71
CA VAL A 396 -13.82 -4.09 -10.99
C VAL A 396 -14.49 -3.15 -12.00
N TYR A 397 -15.81 -3.05 -11.93
CA TYR A 397 -16.61 -2.27 -12.86
C TYR A 397 -17.53 -1.29 -12.14
N ILE A 398 -18.14 -0.36 -12.89
CA ILE A 398 -19.19 0.52 -12.39
C ILE A 398 -20.52 -0.02 -12.90
N HIS A 399 -21.37 -0.44 -11.99
CA HIS A 399 -22.72 -0.92 -12.30
C HIS A 399 -23.78 0.09 -11.89
N THR A 400 -24.91 0.07 -12.60
CA THR A 400 -26.12 0.81 -12.24
C THR A 400 -27.23 -0.22 -11.95
N ARG A 401 -27.71 -0.27 -10.71
CA ARG A 401 -28.66 -1.28 -10.23
C ARG A 401 -29.90 -0.62 -9.66
N SER A 402 -31.03 -1.31 -9.64
CA SER A 402 -32.23 -0.83 -8.93
C SER A 402 -31.96 -0.76 -7.42
N VAL A 403 -32.47 0.29 -6.76
CA VAL A 403 -32.50 0.37 -5.28
C VAL A 403 -33.22 -0.84 -4.68
N SER A 404 -34.21 -1.42 -5.36
CA SER A 404 -34.91 -2.64 -4.90
C SER A 404 -34.03 -3.90 -4.86
N SER A 405 -32.83 -3.88 -5.45
CA SER A 405 -31.84 -4.97 -5.30
C SER A 405 -30.93 -4.80 -4.07
N VAL A 406 -30.99 -3.66 -3.37
CA VAL A 406 -30.22 -3.40 -2.15
C VAL A 406 -31.00 -3.91 -0.95
N LEU A 407 -30.40 -4.82 -0.17
CA LEU A 407 -30.98 -5.34 1.06
C LEU A 407 -30.74 -4.36 2.23
N PHE A 408 -29.53 -3.83 2.34
CA PHE A 408 -29.16 -2.79 3.30
C PHE A 408 -27.95 -1.97 2.84
N TYR A 409 -27.79 -0.80 3.44
CA TYR A 409 -26.60 0.03 3.33
C TYR A 409 -25.80 -0.03 4.63
N ALA A 410 -24.47 0.17 4.53
CA ALA A 410 -23.59 0.38 5.67
C ALA A 410 -22.74 1.63 5.47
N GLU A 411 -22.55 2.42 6.52
CA GLU A 411 -21.75 3.64 6.51
C GLU A 411 -20.44 3.43 7.28
N PRO A 412 -19.28 3.41 6.60
CA PRO A 412 -17.95 3.51 7.23
C PRO A 412 -17.73 4.81 8.03
N ASP A 413 -16.73 4.82 8.91
CA ASP A 413 -16.40 5.96 9.79
C ASP A 413 -15.34 6.92 9.18
N TRP A 414 -15.78 8.05 8.61
CA TRP A 414 -15.16 8.74 7.45
C TRP A 414 -14.19 9.93 7.66
#